data_AF-A0A0G0T058-F1
#
_entry.id   AF-A0A0G0T058-F1
#
_cell.length_a   1.000
_cell.length_b   1.000
_cell.length_c   1.000
_cell.angle_alpha   90.00
_cell.angle_beta   90.00
_cell.angle_gamma   90.00
#
_symmetry.space_group_name_H-M   'P 1'
#
loop_
_entity.id
_entity.type
_entity.pdbx_description
1 polymer ?
#
loop_
_entity_poly.entity_id
_entity_poly.type
_entity_poly.pdbx_seq_one_letter_code
_entity_poly.pdbx_strand_id
1 'polypeptide(L)'
;MSKAFTLIETLVVVGITGLLIVSVGGVLTGFLRAKRGAEVSKTVQAAAAAVTERLKMNLLEVAGSINCGTGVGETALTFETGDGGQTRLVCDYSGNKIASESAHGNYNLLNEGVIIVNCAEFINCTTLPSTEISLVKFKFSLGVSGGDLGSNSWTFESKVAVRR
;
A
#
# COMPACT_ATOMS: atom_id res chain seq x y z
N MET A 1 12.17 -51.60 43.62
CA MET A 1 13.36 -51.81 42.76
C MET A 1 13.30 -50.79 41.64
N SER A 2 13.95 -49.64 41.81
CA SER A 2 13.98 -48.60 40.77
C SER A 2 15.04 -49.00 39.74
N LYS A 3 14.62 -49.32 38.52
CA LYS A 3 15.55 -49.55 37.40
C LYS A 3 16.25 -48.22 37.11
N ALA A 4 17.54 -48.14 37.44
CA ALA A 4 18.37 -47.01 37.03
C ALA A 4 18.56 -47.11 35.52
N PHE A 5 18.10 -46.09 34.80
CA PHE A 5 18.33 -45.93 33.35
C PHE A 5 19.83 -45.90 33.06
N THR A 6 20.26 -46.56 31.99
CA THR A 6 21.69 -46.58 31.63
C THR A 6 22.10 -45.22 31.06
N LEU A 7 23.36 -44.80 31.32
CA LEU A 7 23.89 -43.51 30.87
C LEU A 7 23.84 -43.34 29.33
N ILE A 8 23.81 -44.43 28.58
CA ILE A 8 23.65 -44.44 27.12
C ILE A 8 22.21 -44.07 26.74
N GLU A 9 21.22 -44.55 27.48
CA GLU A 9 19.80 -44.32 27.22
C GLU A 9 19.43 -42.84 27.44
N THR A 10 19.98 -42.20 28.47
CA THR A 10 19.81 -40.75 28.68
C THR A 10 20.51 -39.93 27.59
N LEU A 11 21.68 -40.35 27.11
CA LEU A 11 22.39 -39.70 26.01
C LEU A 11 21.61 -39.74 24.69
N VAL A 12 21.01 -40.89 24.38
CA VAL A 12 20.17 -41.06 23.17
C VAL A 12 18.93 -40.18 23.26
N VAL A 13 18.26 -40.14 24.41
CA VAL A 13 17.07 -39.30 24.61
C VAL A 13 17.41 -37.82 24.48
N VAL A 14 18.52 -37.36 25.06
CA VAL A 14 18.96 -35.96 24.95
C VAL A 14 19.35 -35.62 23.50
N GLY A 15 20.03 -36.51 22.80
CA GLY A 15 20.40 -36.31 21.38
C GLY A 15 19.18 -36.18 20.47
N ILE A 16 18.19 -37.05 20.62
CA ILE A 16 16.95 -37.01 19.83
C ILE A 16 16.15 -35.74 20.19
N THR A 17 16.02 -35.42 21.48
CA THR A 17 15.30 -34.22 21.93
C THR A 17 15.97 -32.94 21.41
N GLY A 18 17.30 -32.87 21.41
CA GLY A 18 18.06 -31.74 20.86
C GLY A 18 17.80 -31.54 19.36
N LEU A 19 17.82 -32.61 18.57
CA LEU A 19 17.52 -32.56 17.14
C LEU A 19 16.07 -32.12 16.86
N LEU A 20 15.12 -32.55 17.70
CA LEU A 20 13.72 -32.14 17.60
C LEU A 20 13.55 -30.64 17.90
N ILE A 21 14.21 -30.11 18.94
CA ILE A 21 14.10 -28.69 19.29
C ILE A 21 14.66 -27.80 18.17
N VAL A 22 15.81 -28.16 17.58
CA VAL A 22 16.41 -27.37 16.48
C VAL A 22 15.52 -27.37 15.24
N SER A 23 14.96 -28.52 14.87
CA SER A 23 14.09 -28.63 13.70
C SER A 23 12.78 -27.85 13.89
N VAL A 24 12.14 -27.96 15.05
CA VAL A 24 10.92 -27.21 15.40
C VAL A 24 11.20 -25.71 15.47
N GLY A 25 12.32 -25.30 16.06
CA GLY A 25 12.73 -23.89 16.14
C GLY A 25 12.94 -23.24 14.76
N GLY A 26 13.56 -23.97 13.83
CA GLY A 26 13.73 -23.51 12.44
C GLY A 26 12.39 -23.30 11.73
N VAL A 27 11.48 -24.26 11.84
CA VAL A 27 10.13 -24.18 11.23
C VAL A 27 9.30 -23.05 11.84
N LEU A 28 9.33 -22.88 13.17
CA LEU A 28 8.63 -21.79 13.86
C LEU A 28 9.14 -20.42 13.42
N THR A 29 10.46 -20.25 13.31
CA THR A 29 11.05 -18.99 12.86
C THR A 29 10.66 -18.67 11.41
N GLY A 30 10.65 -19.67 10.54
CA GLY A 30 10.15 -19.55 9.17
C GLY A 30 8.67 -19.17 9.12
N PHE A 31 7.85 -19.84 9.92
CA PHE A 31 6.41 -19.57 10.03
C PHE A 31 6.12 -18.15 10.53
N LEU A 32 6.83 -17.67 11.56
CA LEU A 32 6.67 -16.31 12.08
C LEU A 32 7.05 -15.25 11.04
N ARG A 33 8.14 -15.46 10.28
CA ARG A 33 8.52 -14.57 9.18
C ARG A 33 7.45 -14.54 8.09
N ALA A 34 6.95 -15.71 7.68
CA ALA A 34 5.89 -15.82 6.67
C ALA A 34 4.59 -15.16 7.13
N LYS A 35 4.17 -15.40 8.37
CA LYS A 35 2.97 -14.79 8.97
C LYS A 35 3.09 -13.28 9.02
N ARG A 36 4.25 -12.75 9.45
CA ARG A 36 4.51 -11.30 9.50
C ARG A 36 4.49 -10.69 8.10
N GLY A 37 5.09 -11.35 7.10
CA GLY A 37 5.04 -10.89 5.71
C GLY A 37 3.63 -10.84 5.13
N ALA A 38 2.81 -11.86 5.40
CA ALA A 38 1.41 -11.90 4.98
C ALA A 38 0.55 -10.81 5.63
N GLU A 39 0.74 -10.59 6.93
CA GLU A 39 0.02 -9.55 7.68
C GLU A 39 0.38 -8.15 7.19
N VAL A 40 1.66 -7.88 6.95
CA VAL A 40 2.14 -6.63 6.35
C VAL A 40 1.52 -6.41 4.97
N SER A 41 1.53 -7.44 4.11
CA SER A 41 0.96 -7.32 2.77
C SER A 41 -0.54 -7.01 2.83
N LYS A 42 -1.28 -7.63 3.75
CA LYS A 42 -2.71 -7.36 3.96
C LYS A 42 -2.96 -5.91 4.38
N THR A 43 -2.15 -5.38 5.30
CA THR A 43 -2.28 -3.98 5.75
C THR A 43 -2.03 -2.99 4.60
N VAL A 44 -0.98 -3.21 3.80
CA VAL A 44 -0.67 -2.34 2.67
C VAL A 44 -1.75 -2.43 1.58
N GLN A 45 -2.25 -3.62 1.28
CA GLN A 45 -3.35 -3.81 0.33
C GLN A 45 -4.64 -3.13 0.79
N ALA A 46 -4.98 -3.23 2.08
CA ALA A 46 -6.17 -2.57 2.64
C ALA A 46 -6.05 -1.03 2.55
N ALA A 47 -4.88 -0.48 2.86
CA ALA A 47 -4.61 0.96 2.71
C ALA A 47 -4.72 1.40 1.24
N ALA A 48 -4.12 0.65 0.31
CA ALA A 48 -4.19 0.95 -1.11
C ALA A 48 -5.63 0.90 -1.66
N ALA A 49 -6.43 -0.06 -1.19
CA ALA A 49 -7.83 -0.18 -1.56
C ALA A 49 -8.64 1.03 -1.09
N ALA A 50 -8.48 1.45 0.17
CA ALA A 50 -9.15 2.62 0.74
C ALA A 50 -8.75 3.92 0.02
N VAL A 51 -7.46 4.11 -0.27
CA VAL A 51 -6.98 5.25 -1.07
C VAL A 51 -7.63 5.24 -2.46
N THR A 52 -7.59 4.10 -3.13
CA THR A 52 -8.14 3.95 -4.49
C THR A 52 -9.64 4.21 -4.53
N GLU A 53 -10.39 3.72 -3.56
CA GLU A 53 -11.83 3.94 -3.45
C GLU A 53 -12.15 5.42 -3.25
N ARG A 54 -11.43 6.11 -2.36
CA ARG A 54 -11.61 7.56 -2.16
C ARG A 54 -11.24 8.37 -3.40
N LEU A 55 -10.15 8.03 -4.09
CA LEU A 55 -9.78 8.68 -5.36
C LEU A 55 -10.85 8.48 -6.44
N LYS A 56 -11.46 7.29 -6.49
CA LYS A 56 -12.59 7.00 -7.40
C LYS A 56 -13.81 7.82 -7.05
N MET A 57 -14.21 7.87 -5.78
CA MET A 57 -15.38 8.64 -5.35
C MET A 57 -15.21 10.13 -5.66
N ASN A 58 -14.03 10.69 -5.36
CA ASN A 58 -13.70 12.07 -5.69
C ASN A 58 -13.81 12.37 -7.20
N LEU A 59 -13.44 11.41 -8.06
CA LEU A 59 -13.60 11.55 -9.51
C LEU A 59 -15.05 11.43 -9.99
N LEU A 60 -15.91 10.72 -9.26
CA LEU A 60 -17.33 10.58 -9.61
C LEU A 60 -18.12 11.85 -9.26
N GLU A 61 -17.64 12.66 -8.32
CA GLU A 61 -18.22 13.95 -7.92
C GLU A 61 -17.81 15.13 -8.83
N VAL A 62 -17.07 14.86 -9.90
CA VAL A 62 -16.68 15.86 -10.88
C VAL A 62 -17.91 16.37 -11.62
N ALA A 63 -18.22 17.66 -11.48
CA ALA A 63 -19.29 18.31 -12.23
C ALA A 63 -18.75 19.22 -13.35
N GLY A 64 -17.51 19.70 -13.22
CA GLY A 64 -16.90 20.68 -14.13
C GLY A 64 -15.74 20.11 -14.94
N SER A 65 -14.85 20.98 -15.41
CA SER A 65 -13.65 20.60 -16.17
C SER A 65 -12.64 19.83 -15.31
N ILE A 66 -12.00 18.80 -15.89
CA ILE A 66 -10.86 18.12 -15.26
C ILE A 66 -9.60 18.68 -15.91
N ASN A 67 -8.66 19.14 -15.09
CA ASN A 67 -7.35 19.55 -15.54
C ASN A 67 -6.31 18.59 -14.95
N CYS A 68 -5.64 17.86 -15.83
CA CYS A 68 -4.51 17.03 -15.45
C CYS A 68 -3.23 17.86 -15.59
N GLY A 69 -2.45 17.99 -14.52
CA GLY A 69 -1.16 18.66 -14.59
C GLY A 69 -0.30 18.03 -15.69
N THR A 70 0.13 18.85 -16.66
CA THR A 70 0.94 18.39 -17.80
C THR A 70 2.45 18.58 -17.57
N GLY A 71 2.90 18.61 -16.31
CA GLY A 71 4.30 18.80 -15.94
C GLY A 71 5.04 17.47 -15.71
N VAL A 72 6.29 17.39 -16.15
CA VAL A 72 7.19 16.27 -15.77
C VAL A 72 7.43 16.36 -14.26
N GLY A 73 6.81 15.45 -13.50
CA GLY A 73 6.87 15.44 -12.03
C GLY A 73 5.66 16.09 -11.33
N GLU A 74 4.77 16.75 -12.07
CA GLU A 74 3.51 17.24 -11.51
C GLU A 74 2.46 16.14 -11.59
N THR A 75 2.25 15.48 -10.46
CA THR A 75 1.27 14.40 -10.30
C THR A 75 0.02 14.91 -9.61
N ALA A 76 -0.48 16.05 -10.07
CA ALA A 76 -1.65 16.70 -9.51
C ALA A 76 -2.82 16.65 -10.50
N LEU A 77 -4.00 16.29 -10.00
CA LEU A 77 -5.26 16.34 -10.73
C LEU A 77 -6.12 17.40 -10.07
N THR A 78 -6.58 18.38 -10.82
CA THR A 78 -7.45 19.42 -10.31
C THR A 78 -8.78 19.38 -11.06
N PHE A 79 -9.89 19.40 -10.33
CA PHE A 79 -11.24 19.41 -10.91
C PHE A 79 -12.21 20.19 -10.03
N GLU A 80 -13.31 20.62 -10.63
CA GLU A 80 -14.41 21.28 -9.93
C GLU A 80 -15.46 20.25 -9.48
N THR A 81 -15.84 20.32 -8.20
CA THR A 81 -16.90 19.51 -7.61
C THR A 81 -18.27 20.13 -7.87
N GLY A 82 -19.33 19.31 -7.76
CA GLY A 82 -20.72 19.77 -7.89
C GLY A 82 -21.10 20.92 -6.95
N ASP A 83 -20.42 21.05 -5.82
CA ASP A 83 -20.65 22.11 -4.83
C ASP A 83 -19.98 23.45 -5.18
N GLY A 84 -19.34 23.55 -6.36
CA GLY A 84 -18.60 24.74 -6.79
C GLY A 84 -17.22 24.90 -6.15
N GLY A 85 -16.75 23.88 -5.43
CA GLY A 85 -15.41 23.82 -4.86
C GLY A 85 -14.39 23.27 -5.84
N GLN A 86 -13.12 23.65 -5.69
CA GLN A 86 -12.01 23.02 -6.40
C GLN A 86 -11.41 21.91 -5.54
N THR A 87 -11.18 20.75 -6.13
CA THR A 87 -10.45 19.63 -5.49
C THR A 87 -9.19 19.31 -6.29
N ARG A 88 -8.08 19.16 -5.57
CA ARG A 88 -6.76 18.81 -6.07
C ARG A 88 -6.27 17.53 -5.41
N LEU A 89 -6.05 16.50 -6.22
CA LEU A 89 -5.45 15.23 -5.77
C LEU A 89 -3.95 15.31 -6.03
N VAL A 90 -3.14 15.03 -5.01
CA VAL A 90 -1.67 15.07 -5.10
C VAL A 90 -1.03 13.93 -4.31
N CYS A 91 0.06 13.39 -4.83
CA CYS A 91 0.94 12.45 -4.12
C CYS A 91 2.22 13.19 -3.72
N ASP A 92 2.43 13.38 -2.43
CA ASP A 92 3.60 14.03 -1.85
C ASP A 92 4.46 12.97 -1.16
N TYR A 93 5.55 12.60 -1.84
CA TYR A 93 6.54 11.65 -1.34
C TYR A 93 7.27 12.18 -0.10
N SER A 94 7.68 13.46 -0.12
CA SER A 94 8.45 14.09 0.96
C SER A 94 7.60 14.29 2.22
N GLY A 95 6.32 14.60 2.06
CA GLY A 95 5.34 14.70 3.14
C GLY A 95 4.67 13.37 3.51
N ASN A 96 5.04 12.26 2.86
CA ASN A 96 4.45 10.92 3.04
C ASN A 96 2.91 10.91 3.04
N LYS A 97 2.30 11.63 2.09
CA LYS A 97 0.84 11.80 2.03
C LYS A 97 0.31 11.71 0.60
N ILE A 98 -0.79 11.00 0.44
CA ILE A 98 -1.66 11.11 -0.72
C ILE A 98 -2.80 11.98 -0.23
N ALA A 99 -2.81 13.23 -0.69
CA ALA A 99 -3.72 14.25 -0.23
C ALA A 99 -4.81 14.50 -1.27
N SER A 100 -6.04 14.61 -0.78
CA SER A 100 -7.12 15.30 -1.48
C SER A 100 -7.25 16.67 -0.84
N GLU A 101 -6.75 17.71 -1.49
CA GLU A 101 -6.97 19.10 -1.11
C GLU A 101 -8.29 19.54 -1.74
N SER A 102 -9.36 19.54 -0.97
CA SER A 102 -10.65 20.06 -1.42
C SER A 102 -10.89 21.44 -0.83
N ALA A 103 -11.84 22.20 -1.38
CA ALA A 103 -12.32 23.45 -0.76
C ALA A 103 -12.74 23.28 0.71
N HIS A 104 -13.03 22.05 1.16
CA HIS A 104 -13.43 21.69 2.52
C HIS A 104 -12.28 21.22 3.42
N GLY A 105 -11.04 21.21 2.93
CA GLY A 105 -9.85 20.86 3.70
C GLY A 105 -8.94 19.81 3.05
N ASN A 106 -7.82 19.54 3.74
CA ASN A 106 -6.79 18.59 3.32
C ASN A 106 -6.99 17.25 4.03
N TYR A 107 -7.28 16.21 3.25
CA TYR A 107 -7.48 14.86 3.78
C TYR A 107 -6.25 13.99 3.49
N ASN A 108 -5.62 13.47 4.55
CA ASN A 108 -4.62 12.41 4.39
C ASN A 108 -5.34 11.08 4.14
N LEU A 109 -5.09 10.48 2.98
CA LEU A 109 -5.70 9.21 2.59
C LEU A 109 -4.90 7.99 3.08
N LEU A 110 -3.69 8.18 3.59
CA LEU A 110 -2.85 7.11 4.13
C LEU A 110 -3.14 6.84 5.61
N ASN A 111 -3.15 5.55 5.95
CA ASN A 111 -3.24 5.08 7.33
C ASN A 111 -1.86 5.08 8.00
N GLU A 112 -1.85 5.18 9.32
CA GLU A 112 -0.62 5.07 10.14
C GLU A 112 0.10 3.73 9.89
N GLY A 113 1.43 3.78 9.83
CA GLY A 113 2.29 2.60 9.59
C GLY A 113 2.53 2.25 8.13
N VAL A 114 1.87 2.90 7.18
CA VAL A 114 2.12 2.78 5.73
C VAL A 114 2.85 4.01 5.22
N ILE A 115 3.83 3.80 4.36
CA ILE A 115 4.62 4.87 3.73
C ILE A 115 4.48 4.83 2.22
N ILE A 116 4.60 5.98 1.59
CA ILE A 116 4.76 6.10 0.16
C ILE A 116 6.20 5.76 -0.19
N VAL A 117 6.36 4.85 -1.14
CA VAL A 117 7.67 4.46 -1.68
C VAL A 117 7.92 5.17 -3.01
N ASN A 118 6.86 5.44 -3.79
CA ASN A 118 6.99 6.12 -5.07
C ASN A 118 5.68 6.81 -5.47
N CYS A 119 5.79 8.05 -5.92
CA CYS A 119 4.70 8.85 -6.51
C CYS A 119 4.89 9.08 -8.02
N ALA A 120 5.91 8.52 -8.66
CA ALA A 120 6.16 8.74 -10.08
C ALA A 120 4.96 8.34 -10.94
N GLU A 121 4.54 9.25 -11.83
CA GLU A 121 3.36 9.09 -12.68
C GLU A 121 2.07 8.85 -11.89
N PHE A 122 1.95 9.45 -10.70
CA PHE A 122 0.79 9.18 -9.83
C PHE A 122 -0.55 9.45 -10.48
N ILE A 123 -0.62 10.41 -11.40
CA ILE A 123 -1.78 10.63 -12.24
C ILE A 123 -1.34 10.62 -13.70
N ASN A 124 -2.09 9.89 -14.53
CA ASN A 124 -1.94 9.90 -15.98
C ASN A 124 -3.33 9.95 -16.62
N CYS A 125 -3.56 10.94 -17.48
CA CYS A 125 -4.85 11.15 -18.12
C CYS A 125 -4.77 10.84 -19.61
N THR A 126 -5.75 10.09 -20.10
CA THR A 126 -5.91 9.81 -21.53
C THR A 126 -7.04 10.68 -22.08
N THR A 127 -6.70 11.53 -23.05
CA THR A 127 -7.66 12.37 -23.76
C THR A 127 -8.16 11.69 -25.04
N LEU A 128 -9.43 11.94 -25.37
CA LEU A 128 -10.01 11.63 -26.67
C LEU A 128 -9.56 12.66 -27.72
N PRO A 129 -9.79 12.40 -29.02
CA PRO A 129 -9.56 13.38 -30.08
C PRO A 129 -10.32 14.70 -29.87
N SER A 130 -11.39 14.69 -29.08
CA SER A 130 -12.20 15.86 -28.67
C SER A 130 -11.57 16.72 -27.57
N THR A 131 -10.31 16.45 -27.17
CA THR A 131 -9.59 17.04 -26.02
C THR A 131 -10.21 16.77 -24.64
N GLU A 132 -11.29 16.00 -24.58
CA GLU A 132 -11.92 15.57 -23.34
C GLU A 132 -11.15 14.42 -22.69
N ILE A 133 -11.02 14.45 -21.36
CA ILE A 133 -10.40 13.36 -20.59
C ILE A 133 -11.37 12.20 -20.52
N SER A 134 -10.94 11.04 -21.04
CA SER A 134 -11.71 9.80 -21.09
C SER A 134 -11.36 8.83 -19.98
N LEU A 135 -10.10 8.85 -19.54
CA LEU A 135 -9.55 7.92 -18.58
C LEU A 135 -8.56 8.63 -17.67
N VAL A 136 -8.70 8.43 -16.36
CA VAL A 136 -7.71 8.83 -15.37
C VAL A 136 -7.11 7.56 -14.76
N LYS A 137 -5.80 7.41 -14.86
CA LYS A 137 -5.03 6.34 -14.23
C LYS A 137 -4.31 6.89 -13.02
N PHE A 138 -4.46 6.22 -11.88
CA PHE A 138 -3.68 6.44 -10.67
C PHE A 138 -2.64 5.36 -10.52
N LYS A 139 -1.41 5.73 -10.13
CA LYS A 139 -0.30 4.78 -9.90
C LYS A 139 0.53 5.20 -8.69
N PHE A 140 0.61 4.37 -7.67
CA PHE A 140 1.43 4.69 -6.49
C PHE A 140 2.05 3.43 -5.91
N SER A 141 3.19 3.58 -5.26
CA SER A 141 3.83 2.48 -4.53
C SER A 141 3.77 2.75 -3.04
N LEU A 142 3.28 1.77 -2.28
CA LEU A 142 3.22 1.82 -0.82
C LEU A 142 4.17 0.78 -0.20
N GLY A 143 4.60 1.06 1.03
CA GLY A 143 5.41 0.19 1.88
C GLY A 143 5.05 0.37 3.35
N VAL A 144 5.81 -0.23 4.25
CA VAL A 144 5.60 -0.15 5.70
C VAL A 144 6.71 0.65 6.37
N SER A 145 6.37 1.51 7.34
CA SER A 145 7.39 2.20 8.14
C SER A 145 8.03 1.23 9.15
N GLY A 146 9.37 1.16 9.18
CA GLY A 146 10.11 0.53 10.29
C GLY A 146 10.36 -0.98 10.20
N GLY A 147 10.48 -1.57 9.01
CA GLY A 147 10.71 -3.02 8.85
C GLY A 147 12.11 -3.42 8.35
N ASP A 148 12.77 -4.32 9.09
CA ASP A 148 13.90 -5.18 8.64
C ASP A 148 13.54 -6.13 7.47
N LEU A 149 12.27 -6.14 7.07
CA LEU A 149 11.75 -6.89 5.94
C LEU A 149 12.01 -6.09 4.67
N GLY A 150 13.26 -6.14 4.21
CA GLY A 150 13.85 -5.37 3.10
C GLY A 150 12.84 -4.78 2.12
N SER A 151 12.74 -3.44 2.11
CA SER A 151 12.07 -2.59 1.12
C SER A 151 10.88 -3.23 0.38
N ASN A 152 9.98 -3.91 1.10
CA ASN A 152 8.82 -4.48 0.44
C ASN A 152 7.92 -3.32 0.04
N SER A 153 7.87 -3.10 -1.27
CA SER A 153 7.05 -2.08 -1.90
C SER A 153 6.07 -2.77 -2.82
N TRP A 154 4.82 -2.31 -2.78
CA TRP A 154 3.76 -2.80 -3.63
C TRP A 154 3.27 -1.63 -4.47
N THR A 155 3.31 -1.83 -5.78
CA THR A 155 2.80 -0.84 -6.74
C THR A 155 1.35 -1.15 -7.04
N PHE A 156 0.51 -0.12 -6.92
CA PHE A 156 -0.91 -0.17 -7.16
C PHE A 156 -1.24 0.70 -8.36
N GLU A 157 -2.11 0.18 -9.21
CA GLU A 157 -2.65 0.90 -10.35
C GLU A 157 -4.16 0.82 -10.34
N SER A 158 -4.81 1.96 -10.56
CA SER A 158 -6.26 2.05 -10.70
C SER A 158 -6.59 2.90 -11.92
N LYS A 159 -7.64 2.52 -12.65
CA LYS A 159 -8.13 3.25 -13.81
C LYS A 159 -9.59 3.61 -13.58
N VAL A 160 -9.94 4.85 -13.89
CA VAL A 160 -11.30 5.38 -13.78
C VAL A 160 -11.66 5.96 -15.12
N ALA A 161 -12.73 5.43 -15.72
CA ALA A 161 -13.30 6.01 -16.93
C ALA A 161 -14.14 7.21 -16.52
N VAL A 162 -13.84 8.37 -17.10
CA VAL A 162 -14.64 9.58 -16.91
C VAL A 162 -15.70 9.56 -18.00
N ARG A 163 -16.97 9.38 -17.62
CA ARG A 163 -18.10 9.51 -18.54
C ARG A 163 -18.75 10.86 -18.30
N ARG A 164 -18.80 11.69 -19.34
CA ARG A 164 -19.65 12.87 -19.43
C ARG A 164 -20.75 12.60 -20.43
#